data_AF-A0A7R9QS49-F1
#
_entry.id   AF-A0A7R9QS49-F1
#
_cell.length_a   1.000
_cell.length_b   1.000
_cell.length_c   1.000
_cell.angle_alpha   90.00
_cell.angle_beta   90.00
_cell.angle_gamma   90.00
#
_symmetry.space_group_name_H-M   'P 1'
#
loop_
_entity.id
_entity.type
_entity.pdbx_description
1 polymer ?
#
loop_
_entity_poly.entity_id
_entity_poly.type
_entity_poly.pdbx_seq_one_letter_code
_entity_poly.pdbx_strand_id
1 'polypeptide(L)'
;STVVAGTCLPIYGVSEGESCQSDDDCEAGLNCAYDVSYAVNPSALYQVKARRSCRAVIEREMMKKQYNNECQTSSECDASRGLCCQVIKRHRQAPRKLCYYFSDPQSCVGAVDVTYAKPLHHLPNSNVLFKARIG
;
A
#
# COMPACT_ATOMS: atom_id res chain seq x y z
N SER A 1 9.12 -24.94 47.37
CA SER A 1 8.44 -23.84 46.66
C SER A 1 9.33 -23.36 45.53
N THR A 2 8.92 -23.58 44.28
CA THR A 2 9.59 -23.01 43.11
C THR A 2 9.08 -21.59 42.89
N VAL A 3 9.96 -20.60 43.00
CA VAL A 3 9.64 -19.20 42.69
C VAL A 3 9.54 -19.09 41.17
N VAL A 4 8.34 -18.92 40.63
CA VAL A 4 8.16 -18.51 39.24
C VAL A 4 8.47 -17.02 39.20
N ALA A 5 9.66 -16.67 38.74
CA ALA A 5 10.01 -15.29 38.45
C ALA A 5 9.15 -14.83 37.26
N GLY A 6 8.20 -13.93 37.50
CA GLY A 6 7.53 -13.22 36.43
C GLY A 6 8.50 -12.23 35.78
N THR A 7 8.59 -12.25 34.46
CA THR A 7 9.37 -11.25 33.72
C THR A 7 8.59 -9.95 33.69
N CYS A 8 9.09 -8.89 34.34
CA CYS A 8 8.49 -7.56 34.21
C CYS A 8 8.69 -7.06 32.77
N LEU A 9 7.60 -6.77 32.06
CA LEU A 9 7.66 -6.04 30.80
C LEU A 9 8.16 -4.60 31.09
N PRO A 10 9.06 -4.04 30.25
CA PRO A 10 9.51 -2.67 30.41
C PRO A 10 8.32 -1.70 30.27
N ILE A 11 8.30 -0.66 31.11
CA ILE A 11 7.21 0.34 31.15
C ILE A 11 7.10 1.11 29.82
N TYR A 12 8.21 1.14 29.07
CA TYR A 12 8.32 1.66 27.72
C TYR A 12 8.56 0.46 26.82
N GLY A 13 7.69 0.23 25.83
CA GLY A 13 7.83 -0.87 24.88
C GLY A 13 9.18 -0.83 24.16
N VAL A 14 9.52 -1.95 23.53
CA VAL A 14 10.77 -2.18 22.78
C VAL A 14 10.89 -1.19 21.60
N SER A 15 12.09 -0.64 21.41
CA SER A 15 12.37 0.41 20.43
C SER A 15 12.40 -0.12 18.99
N GLU A 16 12.32 0.77 18.00
CA GLU A 16 12.45 0.37 16.59
C GLU A 16 13.77 -0.37 16.32
N GLY A 17 13.69 -1.50 15.61
CA GLY A 17 14.82 -2.36 15.24
C GLY A 17 15.19 -3.41 16.29
N GLU A 18 14.65 -3.34 17.50
CA GLU A 18 14.89 -4.32 18.56
C GLU A 18 13.98 -5.55 18.40
N SER A 19 14.42 -6.70 18.94
CA SER A 19 13.72 -7.97 18.75
C SER A 19 12.44 -8.08 19.56
N CYS A 20 11.38 -8.57 18.93
CA CYS A 20 10.06 -8.73 19.54
C CYS A 20 9.49 -10.14 19.27
N GLN A 21 8.50 -10.56 20.06
CA GLN A 21 7.74 -11.80 19.84
C GLN A 21 6.29 -11.53 19.45
N SER A 22 5.73 -10.42 19.93
CA SER A 22 4.36 -9.95 19.73
C SER A 22 4.31 -8.42 19.59
N ASP A 23 3.24 -7.89 19.01
CA ASP A 23 3.07 -6.45 18.81
C ASP A 23 3.05 -5.68 20.15
N ASP A 24 2.57 -6.32 21.22
CA ASP A 24 2.51 -5.75 22.58
C ASP A 24 3.91 -5.52 23.20
N ASP A 25 4.94 -6.15 22.65
CA ASP A 25 6.32 -5.93 23.11
C ASP A 25 6.83 -4.55 22.65
N CYS A 26 6.26 -3.98 21.59
CA CYS A 26 6.78 -2.79 20.92
C CYS A 26 6.21 -1.48 21.49
N GLU A 27 6.96 -0.39 21.35
CA GLU A 27 6.46 0.95 21.66
C GLU A 27 5.21 1.31 20.84
N ALA A 28 4.37 2.19 21.37
CA ALA A 28 3.19 2.68 20.67
C ALA A 28 3.54 3.24 19.28
N GLY A 29 2.86 2.73 18.24
CA GLY A 29 3.15 3.09 16.86
C GLY A 29 4.17 2.18 16.16
N LEU A 30 4.63 1.12 16.83
CA LEU A 30 5.43 0.05 16.26
C LEU A 30 4.65 -1.29 16.26
N ASN A 31 4.94 -2.18 15.31
CA ASN A 31 4.47 -3.57 15.29
C ASN A 31 5.65 -4.55 15.20
N CYS A 32 5.40 -5.78 15.61
CA CYS A 32 6.39 -6.84 15.59
C CYS A 32 6.43 -7.51 14.21
N ALA A 33 7.26 -6.97 13.33
CA ALA A 33 7.38 -7.44 11.95
C ALA A 33 8.61 -8.32 11.74
N TYR A 34 8.55 -9.21 10.75
CA TYR A 34 9.76 -9.92 10.30
C TYR A 34 10.75 -8.95 9.66
N ASP A 35 12.02 -9.12 9.99
CA ASP A 35 13.11 -8.38 9.36
C ASP A 35 13.26 -8.84 7.91
N VAL A 36 12.52 -8.19 7.01
CA VAL A 36 12.75 -8.29 5.57
C VAL A 36 13.85 -7.30 5.20
N SER A 37 15.03 -7.47 5.78
CA SER A 37 16.25 -6.87 5.22
C SER A 37 16.43 -7.54 3.87
N TYR A 38 16.15 -6.78 2.80
CA TYR A 38 16.27 -7.14 1.38
C TYR A 38 17.01 -8.46 1.16
N ALA A 39 16.25 -9.56 1.13
CA ALA A 39 16.80 -10.84 0.72
C ALA A 39 17.13 -10.68 -0.77
N VAL A 40 18.39 -10.37 -1.06
CA VAL A 40 18.92 -10.26 -2.43
C VAL A 40 18.86 -11.60 -3.18
N ASN A 41 18.35 -12.68 -2.56
CA ASN A 41 18.15 -13.96 -3.23
C ASN A 41 16.89 -14.69 -2.70
N PRO A 42 15.90 -15.00 -3.56
CA PRO A 42 14.70 -15.77 -3.20
C PRO A 42 14.96 -17.27 -2.92
N SER A 43 16.22 -17.72 -2.94
CA SER A 43 16.61 -19.13 -2.81
C SER A 43 16.96 -19.57 -1.37
N ALA A 44 16.96 -18.66 -0.38
CA ALA A 44 17.30 -18.97 1.02
C ALA A 44 16.07 -19.34 1.88
N LEU A 45 15.05 -19.95 1.29
CA LEU A 45 13.72 -20.10 1.88
C LEU A 45 13.55 -21.29 2.84
N TYR A 46 14.61 -21.84 3.44
CA TYR A 46 14.43 -23.03 4.29
C TYR A 46 14.98 -23.00 5.72
N GLN A 47 15.78 -22.01 6.14
CA GLN A 47 16.22 -22.01 7.55
C GLN A 47 16.80 -20.72 8.11
N VAL A 48 16.31 -19.55 7.70
CA VAL A 48 16.53 -18.35 8.53
C VAL A 48 15.39 -18.30 9.53
N LYS A 49 15.66 -18.55 10.82
CA LYS A 49 14.73 -18.17 11.89
C LYS A 49 14.46 -16.69 11.68
N ALA A 50 13.30 -16.38 11.10
CA ALA A 50 12.98 -15.04 10.67
C ALA A 50 12.97 -14.16 11.92
N ARG A 51 14.03 -13.34 12.06
CA ARG A 51 14.21 -12.44 13.19
C ARG A 51 13.09 -11.42 13.11
N ARG A 52 12.27 -11.33 14.15
CA ARG A 52 11.23 -10.31 14.25
C ARG A 52 11.78 -9.12 15.00
N SER A 53 11.48 -7.92 14.54
CA SER A 53 11.83 -6.67 15.20
C SER A 53 10.69 -5.67 15.17
N CYS A 54 10.65 -4.80 16.18
CA CYS A 54 9.69 -3.72 16.24
C CYS A 54 9.96 -2.75 15.09
N ARG A 55 8.98 -2.51 14.23
CA ARG A 55 9.06 -1.58 13.11
C ARG A 55 7.92 -0.60 13.16
N ALA A 56 8.14 0.59 12.62
CA ALA A 56 7.08 1.56 12.45
C ALA A 56 5.87 0.90 11.79
N VAL A 57 4.69 1.07 12.39
CA VAL A 57 3.43 0.60 11.82
C VAL A 57 3.23 1.37 10.52
N ILE A 58 3.66 0.77 9.40
CA ILE A 58 3.43 1.31 8.05
C ILE A 58 1.97 1.04 7.64
N GLU A 59 1.00 1.32 8.52
CA GLU A 59 -0.43 1.16 8.24
C GLU A 59 -0.96 2.20 7.24
N ARG A 60 -0.13 3.16 6.81
CA ARG A 60 -0.52 4.14 5.78
C ARG A 60 0.24 4.09 4.46
N GLU A 61 1.36 3.39 4.36
CA GLU A 61 2.15 3.40 3.09
C GLU A 61 2.15 2.06 2.33
N MET A 62 1.72 0.96 2.94
CA MET A 62 1.78 -0.37 2.29
C MET A 62 0.44 -0.83 1.68
N MET A 63 -0.71 -0.38 2.18
CA MET A 63 -1.99 -0.67 1.53
C MET A 63 -2.27 0.36 0.44
N LYS A 64 -1.79 0.04 -0.76
CA LYS A 64 -2.19 0.78 -1.97
C LYS A 64 -3.72 0.80 -2.07
N LYS A 65 -4.28 2.00 -2.20
CA LYS A 65 -5.71 2.25 -2.29
C LYS A 65 -6.30 1.63 -3.55
N GLN A 66 -7.50 1.08 -3.41
CA GLN A 66 -8.25 0.46 -4.47
C GLN A 66 -9.00 1.49 -5.33
N TYR A 67 -9.61 1.00 -6.41
CA TYR A 67 -10.45 1.81 -7.29
C TYR A 67 -11.51 2.60 -6.52
N ASN A 68 -11.69 3.87 -6.90
CA ASN A 68 -12.68 4.80 -6.34
C ASN A 68 -12.44 5.21 -4.87
N ASN A 69 -11.31 4.84 -4.27
CA ASN A 69 -10.88 5.40 -2.99
C ASN A 69 -10.31 6.80 -3.18
N GLU A 70 -10.51 7.66 -2.17
CA GLU A 70 -10.00 9.02 -2.15
C GLU A 70 -8.50 9.06 -1.96
N CYS A 71 -7.82 9.88 -2.76
CA CYS A 71 -6.36 9.99 -2.82
C CYS A 71 -5.93 11.45 -2.90
N GLN A 72 -4.70 11.74 -2.48
CA GLN A 72 -4.09 13.05 -2.69
C GLN A 72 -3.09 13.02 -3.84
N THR A 73 -2.32 11.94 -3.95
CA THR A 73 -1.32 11.68 -5.00
C THR A 73 -1.34 10.23 -5.49
N SER A 74 -0.69 9.97 -6.62
CA SER A 74 -0.68 8.65 -7.26
C SER A 74 0.11 7.58 -6.52
N SER A 75 1.00 7.95 -5.59
CA SER A 75 1.73 6.98 -4.76
C SER A 75 0.82 6.21 -3.80
N GLU A 76 -0.36 6.75 -3.50
CA GLU A 76 -1.36 6.12 -2.65
C GLU A 76 -2.15 5.03 -3.37
N CYS A 77 -2.19 5.01 -4.71
CA CYS A 77 -2.99 4.08 -5.49
C CYS A 77 -2.20 2.85 -5.94
N ASP A 78 -2.92 1.75 -6.22
CA ASP A 78 -2.29 0.50 -6.66
C ASP A 78 -1.90 0.52 -8.15
N ALA A 79 -0.70 1.01 -8.43
CA ALA A 79 -0.14 1.06 -9.78
C ALA A 79 0.00 -0.32 -10.43
N SER A 80 0.20 -1.40 -9.64
CA SER A 80 0.27 -2.78 -10.16
C SER A 80 -1.02 -3.23 -10.85
N ARG A 81 -2.14 -2.57 -10.51
CA ARG A 81 -3.46 -2.77 -11.11
C ARG A 81 -3.81 -1.70 -12.15
N GLY A 82 -2.86 -0.85 -12.52
CA GLY A 82 -3.06 0.27 -13.45
C GLY A 82 -3.88 1.41 -12.84
N LEU A 83 -3.84 1.61 -11.52
CA LEU A 83 -4.53 2.71 -10.85
C LEU A 83 -3.57 3.87 -10.57
N CYS A 84 -4.07 5.10 -10.73
CA CYS A 84 -3.40 6.32 -10.27
C CYS A 84 -4.43 7.32 -9.74
N CYS A 85 -3.97 8.38 -9.08
CA CYS A 85 -4.87 9.38 -8.53
C CYS A 85 -5.30 10.35 -9.63
N GLN A 86 -6.61 10.50 -9.88
CA GLN A 86 -7.15 11.39 -10.92
C GLN A 86 -8.21 12.35 -10.36
N VAL A 87 -8.31 13.54 -10.97
CA VAL A 87 -9.36 14.52 -10.63
C VAL A 87 -10.64 14.19 -11.42
N ILE A 88 -11.64 13.63 -10.74
CA ILE A 88 -12.93 13.29 -11.32
C ILE A 88 -13.87 14.49 -11.22
N LYS A 89 -14.29 14.99 -12.40
CA LYS A 89 -15.30 16.05 -12.54
C LYS A 89 -16.63 15.41 -12.93
N ARG A 90 -17.65 15.57 -12.09
CA ARG A 90 -19.03 15.17 -12.39
C ARG A 90 -19.90 16.40 -12.47
N HIS A 91 -20.94 16.34 -13.30
CA HIS A 91 -21.88 17.46 -13.45
C HIS A 91 -22.49 17.83 -12.09
N ARG A 92 -22.42 19.12 -11.75
CA ARG A 92 -22.95 19.71 -10.49
C ARG A 92 -22.42 19.09 -9.19
N GLN A 93 -21.28 18.40 -9.24
CA GLN A 93 -20.59 17.88 -8.06
C GLN A 93 -19.22 18.53 -7.93
N ALA A 94 -18.78 18.73 -6.69
CA ALA A 94 -17.43 19.18 -6.43
C ALA A 94 -16.41 18.16 -7.01
N PRO A 95 -15.32 18.63 -7.63
CA PRO A 95 -14.28 17.75 -8.14
C PRO A 95 -13.63 16.97 -6.99
N ARG A 96 -13.43 15.68 -7.18
CA ARG A 96 -12.81 14.78 -6.20
C ARG A 96 -11.57 14.11 -6.77
N LYS A 97 -10.60 13.81 -5.93
CA LYS A 97 -9.41 13.04 -6.30
C LYS A 97 -9.59 11.59 -5.90
N LEU A 98 -9.59 10.69 -6.87
CA LEU A 98 -9.91 9.28 -6.66
C LEU A 98 -8.90 8.39 -7.39
N CYS A 99 -8.59 7.22 -6.83
CA CYS A 99 -7.82 6.20 -7.53
C CYS A 99 -8.63 5.64 -8.69
N TYR A 100 -8.13 5.81 -9.91
CA TYR A 100 -8.81 5.45 -11.15
C TYR A 100 -7.84 4.81 -12.14
N TYR A 101 -8.38 4.04 -13.09
CA TYR A 101 -7.57 3.44 -14.14
C TYR A 101 -6.98 4.51 -15.07
N PHE A 102 -5.71 4.40 -15.40
CA PHE A 102 -5.05 5.33 -16.32
C PHE A 102 -4.52 4.60 -17.55
N SER A 103 -4.73 5.20 -18.71
CA SER A 103 -4.06 4.86 -19.97
C SER A 103 -2.95 5.87 -20.29
N ASP A 104 -3.12 7.12 -19.85
CA ASP A 104 -2.16 8.20 -20.02
C ASP A 104 -1.59 8.63 -18.66
N PRO A 105 -0.28 8.49 -18.42
CA PRO A 105 0.37 8.95 -17.19
C PRO A 105 0.16 10.44 -16.90
N GLN A 106 -0.07 11.27 -17.92
CA GLN A 106 -0.31 12.72 -17.74
C GLN A 106 -1.67 13.03 -17.10
N SER A 107 -2.59 12.06 -17.09
CA SER A 107 -3.88 12.19 -16.38
C SER A 107 -3.75 12.07 -14.85
N CYS A 108 -2.61 11.56 -14.37
CA CYS A 108 -2.37 11.24 -12.97
C CYS A 108 -1.88 12.47 -12.18
N VAL A 109 -2.27 12.52 -10.91
CA VAL A 109 -1.80 13.53 -9.95
C VAL A 109 -0.46 13.06 -9.38
N GLY A 110 0.61 13.75 -9.76
CA GLY A 110 1.98 13.42 -9.37
C GLY A 110 2.59 12.27 -10.19
N ALA A 111 3.76 11.82 -9.78
CA ALA A 111 4.45 10.72 -10.46
C ALA A 111 3.66 9.41 -10.29
N VAL A 112 3.57 8.63 -11.38
CA VAL A 112 2.95 7.31 -11.40
C VAL A 112 3.95 6.31 -12.01
N ASP A 113 3.99 5.11 -11.45
CA ASP A 113 4.78 4.03 -12.03
C ASP A 113 4.07 3.47 -13.26
N VAL A 114 4.69 3.65 -14.43
CA VAL A 114 4.16 3.23 -15.73
C VAL A 114 4.60 1.83 -16.13
N THR A 115 5.50 1.19 -15.36
CA THR A 115 5.97 -0.17 -15.67
C THR A 115 4.84 -1.19 -15.64
N TYR A 116 3.81 -0.94 -14.83
CA TYR A 116 2.63 -1.79 -14.67
C TYR A 116 1.40 -1.29 -15.45
N ALA A 117 1.53 -0.20 -16.20
CA ALA A 117 0.43 0.31 -17.00
C ALA A 117 0.10 -0.69 -18.10
N LYS A 118 -1.06 -1.37 -17.99
CA LYS A 118 -1.55 -2.19 -19.09
C LYS A 118 -2.02 -1.26 -20.19
N PRO A 119 -1.43 -1.30 -21.40
CA PRO A 119 -1.95 -0.53 -22.52
C PRO A 119 -3.37 -1.00 -22.78
N LEU A 120 -4.33 -0.06 -22.73
CA LEU A 120 -5.64 -0.30 -23.32
C LEU A 120 -5.40 -0.39 -24.83
N HIS A 121 -5.27 -1.62 -25.34
CA HIS A 121 -5.33 -1.85 -26.78
C HIS A 121 -6.69 -1.35 -27.24
N HIS A 122 -6.73 -0.16 -27.84
CA HIS A 122 -7.87 0.27 -28.62
C HIS A 122 -8.06 -0.77 -29.72
N LEU A 123 -9.06 -1.63 -29.56
CA LEU A 123 -9.54 -2.46 -30.67
C LEU A 123 -10.00 -1.46 -31.74
N PRO A 124 -9.36 -1.41 -32.93
CA PRO A 124 -9.56 -0.35 -33.91
C PRO A 124 -10.91 -0.44 -34.63
N ASN A 125 -11.86 -1.20 -34.11
CA ASN A 125 -13.12 -1.42 -34.79
C ASN A 125 -14.28 -1.76 -33.83
N SER A 126 -14.56 -0.85 -32.91
CA SER A 126 -15.86 -0.82 -32.28
C SER A 126 -16.43 0.58 -32.47
N ASN A 127 -17.21 0.75 -33.54
CA ASN A 127 -18.23 1.79 -33.68
C ASN A 127 -19.29 1.61 -32.57
N VAL A 128 -18.88 1.63 -31.30
CA VAL A 128 -19.80 1.78 -30.17
C VAL A 128 -19.97 3.27 -30.00
N LEU A 129 -20.74 3.81 -30.94
CA LEU A 129 -21.77 4.81 -30.72
C LEU A 129 -21.79 5.32 -29.26
N PHE A 130 -20.98 6.34 -28.96
CA PHE A 130 -21.16 7.19 -27.79
C PHE A 130 -22.49 7.94 -27.97
N LYS A 131 -23.61 7.23 -27.80
CA LYS A 131 -24.92 7.85 -27.62
C LYS A 131 -24.91 8.39 -26.20
N ALA A 132 -24.59 9.66 -26.06
CA ALA A 132 -25.04 10.44 -24.92
C ALA A 132 -26.58 10.32 -24.88
N ARG A 133 -27.13 9.54 -23.94
CA ARG A 133 -28.54 9.66 -23.58
C ARG A 133 -28.68 10.94 -22.75
N ILE A 134 -28.97 12.03 -23.45
CA ILE A 134 -29.62 13.18 -22.84
C ILE A 134 -31.10 12.80 -22.74
N GLY A 135 -31.55 12.58 -21.51
CA GLY A 135 -32.94 12.36 -21.11
C GLY A 135 -33.11 12.87 -19.70
#